data_AF-A0A972KX32-F1
#
_entry.id   AF-A0A972KX32-F1
#
_cell.length_a   1.000
_cell.length_b   1.000
_cell.length_c   1.000
_cell.angle_alpha   90.00
_cell.angle_beta   90.00
_cell.angle_gamma   90.00
#
_symmetry.space_group_name_H-M   'P 1'
#
loop_
_entity.id
_entity.type
_entity.pdbx_description
1 polymer ?
#
loop_
_entity_poly.entity_id
_entity_poly.type
_entity_poly.pdbx_seq_one_letter_code
_entity_poly.pdbx_strand_id
1 'polypeptide(L)'
;MDNDTNKSNFVSVLAWIFIVLTGFGTVITLFQNIMIRIMFSGERMKEALSQAENTENMPEYATFMFSNFNTFFLLIFFLSLFLFITSIALLKRKNWARVSFIGFMALGIVWNIVGLYLQANIMPDLSSVQGSEVSAKFESMMNLMRIVTYIFAIGLSILYIWIIKKLLSKNILEEFKTT
;
A
#
# COMPACT_ATOMS: atom_id res chain seq x y z
N MET A 1 3.61 25.23 -37.62
CA MET A 1 3.67 23.75 -37.53
C MET A 1 5.14 23.46 -37.32
N ASP A 2 5.66 23.16 -36.13
CA ASP A 2 5.06 22.53 -34.95
C ASP A 2 5.73 23.09 -33.67
N ASN A 3 4.93 23.66 -32.76
CA ASN A 3 5.34 23.82 -31.37
C ASN A 3 4.83 22.59 -30.63
N ASP A 4 5.46 21.44 -30.85
CA ASP A 4 5.29 20.30 -29.98
C ASP A 4 5.88 20.69 -28.62
N THR A 5 5.01 21.20 -27.75
CA THR A 5 5.23 21.38 -26.32
C THR A 5 6.04 20.20 -25.82
N ASN A 6 7.26 20.46 -25.36
CA ASN A 6 8.24 19.46 -24.97
C ASN A 6 7.72 18.71 -23.73
N LYS A 7 6.89 17.70 -23.96
CA LYS A 7 6.20 16.92 -22.91
C LYS A 7 7.25 16.08 -22.17
N SER A 8 7.34 16.22 -20.85
CA SER A 8 8.26 15.44 -20.04
C SER A 8 8.08 13.92 -20.22
N ASN A 9 9.08 13.28 -20.82
CA ASN A 9 9.14 11.83 -20.97
C ASN A 9 9.09 11.11 -19.60
N PHE A 10 9.64 11.75 -18.55
CA PHE A 10 9.58 11.22 -17.18
C PHE A 10 8.14 11.02 -16.68
N VAL A 11 7.27 12.03 -16.85
CA VAL A 11 5.88 11.94 -16.39
C VAL A 11 5.12 10.86 -17.16
N SER A 12 5.36 10.76 -18.47
CA SER A 12 4.75 9.73 -19.31
C SER A 12 5.17 8.32 -18.88
N VAL A 13 6.46 8.06 -18.70
CA VAL A 13 6.98 6.76 -18.26
C VAL A 13 6.47 6.41 -16.87
N LEU A 14 6.50 7.36 -15.93
CA LEU A 14 6.00 7.18 -14.58
C LEU A 14 4.50 6.84 -14.58
N ALA A 15 3.69 7.58 -15.34
CA ALA A 15 2.26 7.31 -15.47
C ALA A 15 2.02 5.90 -16.01
N TRP A 16 2.72 5.48 -17.06
CA TRP A 16 2.56 4.14 -17.63
C TRP A 16 2.94 3.02 -16.65
N ILE A 17 4.07 3.15 -15.94
CA ILE A 17 4.47 2.18 -14.91
C ILE A 17 3.36 2.04 -13.87
N PHE A 18 2.84 3.15 -13.36
CA PHE A 18 1.79 3.11 -12.35
C PHE A 18 0.46 2.63 -12.91
N ILE A 19 0.09 2.94 -14.15
CA ILE A 19 -1.12 2.41 -14.81
C ILE A 19 -1.05 0.88 -14.86
N VAL A 20 0.09 0.31 -15.27
CA VAL A 20 0.24 -1.15 -15.36
C VAL A 20 0.18 -1.78 -13.96
N LEU A 21 0.93 -1.24 -13.00
CA LEU A 21 0.97 -1.76 -11.63
C LEU A 21 -0.38 -1.65 -10.92
N THR A 22 -1.02 -0.48 -10.97
CA THR A 22 -2.31 -0.25 -10.30
C THR A 22 -3.47 -0.88 -11.05
N GLY A 23 -3.38 -1.03 -12.38
CA GLY A 23 -4.35 -1.79 -13.16
C GLY A 23 -4.36 -3.26 -12.74
N PHE A 24 -3.19 -3.88 -12.67
CA PHE A 24 -3.07 -5.25 -12.17
C PHE A 24 -3.47 -5.38 -10.69
N GLY A 25 -3.05 -4.44 -9.84
CA GLY A 25 -3.46 -4.38 -8.44
C GLY A 25 -4.97 -4.24 -8.23
N THR A 26 -5.65 -3.47 -9.08
CA THR A 26 -7.12 -3.33 -9.05
C THR A 26 -7.80 -4.65 -9.39
N VAL A 27 -7.29 -5.37 -10.39
CA VAL A 27 -7.80 -6.70 -10.74
C VAL A 27 -7.59 -7.69 -9.59
N ILE A 28 -6.39 -7.73 -9.00
CA ILE A 28 -6.11 -8.60 -7.84
C ILE A 28 -7.06 -8.28 -6.68
N THR A 29 -7.20 -7.01 -6.31
CA THR A 29 -8.04 -6.60 -5.18
C THR A 29 -9.53 -6.84 -5.44
N LEU A 30 -9.96 -6.76 -6.71
CA LEU A 30 -11.30 -7.18 -7.12
C LEU A 30 -11.50 -8.68 -6.89
N PHE A 31 -10.57 -9.52 -7.36
CA PHE A 31 -10.62 -10.96 -7.12
C PHE A 31 -10.58 -11.29 -5.63
N GLN A 32 -9.74 -10.63 -4.84
CA GLN A 32 -9.71 -10.79 -3.39
C GLN A 32 -11.05 -10.44 -2.75
N ASN A 33 -11.69 -9.34 -3.16
CA ASN A 33 -13.02 -8.96 -2.67
C ASN A 33 -14.09 -10.02 -3.01
N ILE A 34 -14.06 -10.56 -4.23
CA ILE A 34 -14.99 -11.61 -4.67
C ILE A 34 -14.74 -12.89 -3.86
N MET A 35 -13.48 -13.34 -3.77
CA MET A 35 -13.09 -14.53 -3.03
C MET A 35 -13.48 -14.43 -1.56
N ILE A 36 -13.26 -13.28 -0.92
CA ILE A 36 -13.65 -13.06 0.47
C ILE A 36 -15.16 -13.16 0.64
N ARG A 37 -15.95 -12.53 -0.24
CA ARG A 37 -17.42 -12.61 -0.14
C ARG A 37 -17.95 -14.03 -0.35
N ILE A 38 -17.29 -14.84 -1.18
CA ILE A 38 -17.70 -16.23 -1.46
C ILE A 38 -17.24 -17.18 -0.35
N MET A 39 -15.96 -17.11 0.05
CA MET A 39 -15.37 -18.04 1.03
C MET A 39 -15.70 -17.67 2.48
N PHE A 40 -15.78 -16.38 2.78
CA PHE A 40 -16.11 -15.84 4.11
C PHE A 40 -17.53 -15.27 4.11
N SER A 41 -18.48 -16.03 3.58
CA SER A 41 -19.90 -15.74 3.76
C SER A 41 -20.19 -15.56 5.26
N GLY A 42 -21.00 -14.55 5.58
CA GLY A 42 -21.01 -13.92 6.91
C GLY A 42 -21.31 -14.84 8.10
N GLU A 43 -21.83 -16.05 7.90
CA GLU A 43 -22.11 -17.01 8.98
C GLU A 43 -20.83 -17.64 9.54
N ARG A 44 -19.95 -18.21 8.70
CA ARG A 44 -18.70 -18.85 9.17
C ARG A 44 -17.73 -17.86 9.81
N MET A 45 -17.69 -16.64 9.28
CA MET A 45 -16.90 -15.55 9.82
C MET A 45 -17.44 -15.11 11.19
N LYS A 46 -18.76 -15.00 11.35
CA LYS A 46 -19.40 -14.68 12.64
C LYS A 46 -19.20 -15.79 13.67
N GLU A 47 -19.30 -17.05 13.27
CA GLU A 47 -19.01 -18.19 14.13
C GLU A 47 -17.55 -18.18 14.60
N ALA A 48 -16.59 -17.95 13.69
CA ALA A 48 -15.17 -17.82 14.04
C ALA A 48 -14.92 -16.62 14.97
N LEU A 49 -15.57 -15.48 14.74
CA LEU A 49 -15.53 -14.31 15.63
C LEU A 49 -16.10 -14.62 17.01
N SER A 50 -17.23 -15.31 17.10
CA SER A 50 -17.85 -15.68 18.37
C SER A 50 -16.98 -16.67 19.17
N GLN A 51 -16.24 -17.54 18.49
CA GLN A 51 -15.26 -18.43 19.14
C GLN A 51 -14.00 -17.68 19.58
N ALA A 52 -13.54 -16.71 18.79
CA ALA A 52 -12.38 -15.89 19.13
C ALA A 52 -12.68 -14.88 20.26
N GLU A 53 -13.88 -14.33 20.33
CA GLU A 53 -14.34 -13.41 21.39
C GLU A 53 -14.44 -14.12 22.76
N ASN A 54 -14.69 -15.44 22.76
CA ASN A 54 -14.60 -16.28 23.96
C ASN A 54 -13.14 -16.57 24.39
N THR A 55 -12.14 -16.11 23.63
CA THR A 55 -10.73 -16.19 24.01
C THR A 55 -10.33 -14.87 24.68
N GLU A 56 -10.13 -14.92 26.00
CA GLU A 56 -10.03 -13.78 26.94
C GLU A 56 -8.93 -12.73 26.68
N ASN A 57 -8.17 -12.82 25.58
CA ASN A 57 -6.97 -12.02 25.32
C ASN A 57 -6.93 -11.38 23.92
N MET A 58 -8.07 -11.19 23.27
CA MET A 58 -8.07 -10.57 21.94
C MET A 58 -7.85 -9.05 22.03
N PRO A 59 -6.79 -8.49 21.43
CA PRO A 59 -6.53 -7.05 21.48
C PRO A 59 -7.64 -6.26 20.79
N GLU A 60 -7.99 -5.07 21.30
CA GLU A 60 -9.07 -4.24 20.76
C GLU A 60 -8.91 -3.92 19.27
N TYR A 61 -7.68 -3.77 18.78
CA TYR A 61 -7.40 -3.51 17.36
C TYR A 61 -7.82 -4.70 16.47
N ALA A 62 -7.68 -5.94 16.96
CA ALA A 62 -8.03 -7.14 16.22
C ALA A 62 -9.55 -7.23 16.10
N THR A 63 -10.27 -7.01 17.20
CA THR A 63 -11.74 -7.01 17.23
C THR A 63 -12.33 -5.97 16.27
N PHE A 64 -11.76 -4.76 16.26
CA PHE A 64 -12.15 -3.72 15.31
C PHE A 64 -11.90 -4.14 13.85
N MET A 65 -10.75 -4.75 13.55
CA MET A 65 -10.38 -5.19 12.21
C MET A 65 -11.28 -6.31 11.69
N PHE A 66 -11.64 -7.28 12.54
CA PHE A 66 -12.56 -8.37 12.18
C PHE A 66 -14.00 -7.87 11.98
N SER A 67 -14.49 -6.97 12.84
CA SER A 67 -15.82 -6.37 12.69
C SER A 67 -15.96 -5.58 11.38
N ASN A 68 -14.88 -4.91 10.96
CA ASN A 68 -14.86 -4.07 9.75
C ASN A 68 -14.18 -4.74 8.56
N PHE A 69 -13.92 -6.05 8.61
CA PHE A 69 -13.07 -6.75 7.65
C PHE A 69 -13.51 -6.54 6.19
N ASN A 70 -14.80 -6.72 5.90
CA ASN A 70 -15.34 -6.48 4.55
C ASN A 70 -15.15 -5.02 4.09
N THR A 71 -15.29 -4.07 5.02
CA THR A 71 -15.10 -2.64 4.75
C THR A 71 -13.64 -2.33 4.43
N PHE A 72 -12.68 -2.95 5.12
CA PHE A 72 -11.25 -2.79 4.85
C PHE A 72 -10.89 -3.23 3.43
N PHE A 73 -11.34 -4.40 2.98
CA PHE A 73 -11.05 -4.88 1.63
C PHE A 73 -11.73 -4.04 0.53
N LEU A 74 -12.94 -3.53 0.80
CA LEU A 74 -13.58 -2.56 -0.09
C LEU A 74 -12.80 -1.25 -0.16
N LEU A 75 -12.35 -0.72 0.98
CA LEU A 75 -11.53 0.49 1.02
C LEU A 75 -10.24 0.32 0.22
N ILE A 76 -9.56 -0.83 0.34
CA ILE A 76 -8.34 -1.15 -0.43
C ILE A 76 -8.64 -1.20 -1.94
N PHE A 77 -9.79 -1.73 -2.34
CA PHE A 77 -10.23 -1.72 -3.73
C PHE A 77 -10.47 -0.30 -4.24
N PHE A 78 -11.21 0.53 -3.50
CA PHE A 78 -11.43 1.93 -3.87
C PHE A 78 -10.12 2.73 -3.91
N LEU A 79 -9.21 2.46 -2.99
CA LEU A 79 -7.88 3.08 -2.95
C LEU A 79 -7.09 2.73 -4.21
N SER A 80 -7.10 1.45 -4.61
CA SER A 80 -6.44 0.96 -5.82
C SER A 80 -7.06 1.57 -7.09
N LEU A 81 -8.39 1.64 -7.15
CA LEU A 81 -9.11 2.27 -8.26
C LEU A 81 -8.80 3.77 -8.37
N PHE A 82 -8.75 4.47 -7.23
CA PHE A 82 -8.42 5.89 -7.21
C PHE A 82 -6.97 6.15 -7.63
N LEU A 83 -6.02 5.29 -7.22
CA LEU A 83 -4.63 5.31 -7.70
C LEU A 83 -4.54 5.08 -9.21
N PHE A 84 -5.34 4.16 -9.74
CA PHE A 84 -5.44 3.92 -11.19
C PHE A 84 -5.96 5.13 -11.95
N ILE A 85 -7.08 5.73 -11.48
CA ILE A 85 -7.63 6.97 -12.04
C ILE A 85 -6.62 8.12 -11.96
N THR A 86 -5.91 8.25 -10.84
CA THR A 86 -4.88 9.27 -10.64
C THR A 86 -3.74 9.09 -11.64
N SER A 87 -3.33 7.85 -11.91
CA SER A 87 -2.27 7.53 -12.87
C SER A 87 -2.67 7.90 -14.31
N ILE A 88 -3.93 7.64 -14.70
CA ILE A 88 -4.48 8.09 -15.99
C ILE A 88 -4.58 9.62 -16.03
N ALA A 89 -5.03 10.25 -14.95
CA ALA A 89 -5.15 11.71 -14.87
C ALA A 89 -3.79 12.42 -14.89
N LEU A 90 -2.72 11.75 -14.45
CA LEU A 90 -1.34 12.21 -14.56
C LEU A 90 -0.88 12.23 -16.03
N LEU A 91 -1.26 11.20 -16.81
CA LEU A 91 -1.03 11.16 -18.27
C LEU A 91 -1.76 12.33 -18.97
N LYS A 92 -2.97 12.65 -18.50
CA LYS A 92 -3.77 13.80 -18.97
C LYS A 92 -3.33 15.15 -18.38
N ARG A 93 -2.23 15.19 -17.63
CA ARG A 93 -1.61 16.42 -17.08
C ARG A 93 -2.54 17.28 -16.24
N LYS A 94 -3.52 16.68 -15.55
CA LYS A 94 -4.40 17.42 -14.65
C LYS A 94 -3.66 17.82 -13.38
N ASN A 95 -3.73 19.10 -12.99
CA ASN A 95 -3.09 19.60 -11.75
C ASN A 95 -3.49 18.81 -10.50
N TRP A 96 -4.77 18.40 -10.39
CA TRP A 96 -5.23 17.61 -9.25
C TRP A 96 -4.63 16.19 -9.18
N ALA A 97 -4.26 15.61 -10.33
CA ALA A 97 -3.60 14.30 -10.37
C ALA A 97 -2.21 14.35 -9.75
N ARG A 98 -1.47 15.45 -10.00
CA ARG A 98 -0.16 15.66 -9.40
C ARG A 98 -0.23 15.71 -7.87
N VAL A 99 -1.16 16.51 -7.34
CA VAL A 99 -1.35 16.65 -5.89
C VAL A 99 -1.77 15.31 -5.27
N SER A 100 -2.71 14.60 -5.91
CA SER A 100 -3.15 13.27 -5.45
C SER A 100 -2.00 12.26 -5.45
N PHE A 101 -1.19 12.23 -6.50
CA PHE A 101 -0.05 11.32 -6.61
C PHE A 101 1.05 11.63 -5.57
N ILE A 102 1.31 12.91 -5.30
CA ILE A 102 2.21 13.32 -4.20
C ILE A 102 1.65 12.87 -2.85
N GLY A 103 0.34 13.06 -2.62
CA GLY A 103 -0.35 12.59 -1.43
C GLY A 103 -0.19 11.08 -1.22
N PHE A 104 -0.36 10.28 -2.28
CA PHE A 104 -0.13 8.83 -2.21
C PHE A 104 1.29 8.44 -1.88
N MET A 105 2.27 9.09 -2.50
CA MET A 105 3.68 8.83 -2.22
C MET A 105 4.02 9.17 -0.76
N ALA A 106 3.49 10.28 -0.25
CA ALA A 106 3.65 10.66 1.15
C ALA A 106 2.99 9.66 2.11
N LEU A 107 1.75 9.24 1.81
CA LEU A 107 1.06 8.18 2.56
C LEU A 107 1.84 6.87 2.53
N GLY A 108 2.43 6.49 1.39
CA GLY A 108 3.28 5.32 1.27
C GLY A 108 4.54 5.40 2.14
N ILE A 109 5.17 6.58 2.26
CA ILE A 109 6.30 6.78 3.17
C ILE A 109 5.86 6.60 4.63
N VAL A 110 4.76 7.27 5.02
CA VAL A 110 4.21 7.15 6.38
C VAL A 110 3.87 5.68 6.68
N TRP A 111 3.25 4.98 5.74
CA TRP A 111 2.91 3.57 5.87
C TRP A 111 4.14 2.68 6.06
N ASN A 112 5.22 2.92 5.32
CA ASN A 112 6.49 2.20 5.51
C ASN A 112 7.05 2.45 6.92
N ILE A 113 7.05 3.70 7.40
CA ILE A 113 7.56 4.04 8.74
C ILE A 113 6.71 3.38 9.83
N VAL A 114 5.38 3.47 9.72
CA VAL A 114 4.45 2.82 10.65
C VAL A 114 4.63 1.30 10.61
N GLY A 115 4.79 0.71 9.43
CA GLY A 115 5.04 -0.73 9.27
C GLY A 115 6.34 -1.18 9.94
N LEU A 116 7.42 -0.43 9.79
CA LEU A 116 8.69 -0.69 10.49
C LEU A 116 8.55 -0.54 12.01
N TYR A 117 7.80 0.47 12.47
CA TYR A 117 7.52 0.67 13.89
C TYR A 117 6.72 -0.49 14.48
N LEU A 118 5.63 -0.91 13.81
CA LEU A 118 4.82 -2.04 14.24
C LEU A 118 5.64 -3.34 14.23
N GLN A 119 6.44 -3.57 13.19
CA GLN A 119 7.34 -4.72 13.12
C GLN A 119 8.37 -4.72 14.26
N ALA A 120 8.89 -3.55 14.64
CA ALA A 120 9.86 -3.45 15.72
C ALA A 120 9.27 -3.70 17.11
N ASN A 121 8.00 -3.34 17.34
CA ASN A 121 7.37 -3.40 18.66
C ASN A 121 6.49 -4.64 18.88
N ILE A 122 5.88 -5.20 17.83
CA ILE A 122 4.91 -6.31 17.96
C ILE A 122 5.55 -7.67 17.69
N MET A 123 6.53 -7.73 16.78
CA MET A 123 7.14 -8.99 16.34
C MET A 123 8.02 -9.69 17.40
N PRO A 124 8.72 -8.98 18.31
CA PRO A 124 9.46 -9.62 19.41
C PRO A 124 8.58 -10.45 20.35
N ASP A 125 7.35 -9.99 20.61
CA ASP A 125 6.41 -10.68 21.51
C ASP A 125 5.84 -11.96 20.88
N LEU A 126 5.74 -12.02 19.55
CA LEU A 126 5.32 -13.21 18.81
C LEU A 126 6.38 -14.31 18.77
N SER A 127 7.68 -13.95 18.79
CA SER A 127 8.76 -14.94 18.87
C SER A 127 8.84 -15.65 20.22
N SER A 128 8.40 -15.02 21.31
CA SER A 128 8.32 -15.66 22.64
C SER A 128 7.16 -16.65 22.79
N VAL A 129 6.18 -16.64 21.89
CA VAL A 129 5.00 -17.53 21.94
C VAL A 129 5.25 -18.86 21.19
N GLN A 130 6.29 -18.93 20.34
CA GLN A 130 6.63 -20.16 19.61
C GLN A 130 7.58 -21.03 20.43
N GLY A 131 7.18 -22.27 20.70
CA GLY A 131 7.91 -23.23 21.53
C GLY A 131 9.37 -23.46 21.12
N SER A 132 10.17 -23.91 22.10
CA SER A 132 11.64 -23.91 22.14
C SER A 132 12.39 -24.70 21.05
N GLU A 133 11.73 -25.50 20.20
CA GLU A 133 12.40 -26.35 19.19
C GLU A 133 12.58 -25.69 17.82
N VAL A 134 11.92 -24.55 17.57
CA VAL A 134 11.98 -23.83 16.28
C VAL A 134 13.05 -22.71 16.31
N SER A 135 13.91 -22.69 17.33
CA SER A 135 14.61 -21.48 17.80
C SER A 135 15.60 -20.84 16.81
N ALA A 136 16.67 -21.51 16.36
CA ALA A 136 17.78 -20.78 15.71
C ALA A 136 17.58 -20.48 14.21
N LYS A 137 17.05 -21.43 13.43
CA LYS A 137 16.87 -21.26 11.97
C LYS A 137 15.74 -20.29 11.65
N PHE A 138 14.68 -20.32 12.46
CA PHE A 138 13.55 -19.41 12.33
C PHE A 138 13.93 -17.99 12.75
N GLU A 139 14.68 -17.82 13.84
CA GLU A 139 15.20 -16.53 14.27
C GLU A 139 16.13 -15.91 13.21
N SER A 140 17.03 -16.71 12.61
CA SER A 140 17.88 -16.27 11.51
C SER A 140 17.06 -15.85 10.27
N MET A 141 16.02 -16.62 9.92
CA MET A 141 15.12 -16.29 8.82
C MET A 141 14.31 -15.01 9.09
N MET A 142 13.80 -14.83 10.30
CA MET A 142 13.10 -13.60 10.72
C MET A 142 14.03 -12.39 10.70
N ASN A 143 15.26 -12.52 11.19
CA ASN A 143 16.26 -11.46 11.13
C ASN A 143 16.61 -11.09 9.68
N LEU A 144 16.76 -12.09 8.81
CA LEU A 144 17.01 -11.84 7.39
C LEU A 144 15.83 -11.13 6.73
N MET A 145 14.60 -11.58 6.98
CA MET A 145 13.39 -10.91 6.49
C MET A 145 13.28 -9.47 7.02
N ARG A 146 13.64 -9.24 8.29
CA ARG A 146 13.67 -7.90 8.89
C ARG A 146 14.66 -7.02 8.15
N ILE A 147 15.91 -7.44 7.98
CA ILE A 147 16.93 -6.67 7.25
C ILE A 147 16.45 -6.32 5.84
N VAL A 148 15.94 -7.31 5.10
CA VAL A 148 15.41 -7.11 3.74
C VAL A 148 14.25 -6.10 3.77
N THR A 149 13.31 -6.22 4.71
CA THR A 149 12.18 -5.30 4.85
C THR A 149 12.65 -3.87 5.12
N TYR A 150 13.65 -3.67 5.99
CA TYR A 150 14.21 -2.34 6.27
C TYR A 150 14.89 -1.76 5.03
N ILE A 151 15.68 -2.54 4.30
CA ILE A 151 16.32 -2.10 3.06
C ILE A 151 15.28 -1.66 2.03
N PHE A 152 14.24 -2.48 1.81
CA PHE A 152 13.17 -2.16 0.87
C PHE A 152 12.36 -0.92 1.32
N ALA A 153 11.99 -0.83 2.59
CA ALA A 153 11.21 0.29 3.11
C ALA A 153 11.99 1.62 2.98
N ILE A 154 13.28 1.62 3.31
CA ILE A 154 14.15 2.79 3.15
C ILE A 154 14.34 3.13 1.67
N GLY A 155 14.67 2.13 0.84
CA GLY A 155 14.88 2.30 -0.59
C GLY A 155 13.65 2.87 -1.30
N LEU A 156 12.47 2.32 -1.03
CA LEU A 156 11.21 2.81 -1.56
C LEU A 156 10.88 4.22 -1.04
N SER A 157 11.14 4.51 0.24
CA SER A 157 10.91 5.85 0.79
C SER A 157 11.80 6.91 0.11
N ILE A 158 13.08 6.60 -0.12
CA ILE A 158 14.00 7.49 -0.85
C ILE A 158 13.51 7.70 -2.28
N LEU A 159 13.10 6.61 -2.96
CA LEU A 159 12.55 6.67 -4.31
C LEU A 159 11.29 7.56 -4.36
N TYR A 160 10.36 7.41 -3.42
CA TYR A 160 9.15 8.21 -3.33
C TYR A 160 9.45 9.70 -3.10
N ILE A 161 10.38 10.01 -2.19
CA ILE A 161 10.84 11.40 -1.97
C ILE A 161 11.44 11.99 -3.25
N TRP A 162 12.25 11.21 -3.96
CA TRP A 162 12.85 11.64 -5.23
C TRP A 162 11.80 11.91 -6.31
N ILE A 163 10.80 11.02 -6.45
CA ILE A 163 9.68 11.21 -7.38
C ILE A 163 8.89 12.46 -7.02
N ILE A 164 8.56 12.68 -5.74
CA ILE A 164 7.85 13.88 -5.27
C ILE A 164 8.65 15.14 -5.65
N LYS A 165 9.95 15.18 -5.33
CA LYS A 165 10.82 16.32 -5.69
C LYS A 165 10.84 16.56 -7.19
N LYS A 166 10.89 15.50 -8.00
CA LYS A 166 10.87 15.62 -9.46
C LYS A 166 9.53 16.17 -9.96
N LEU A 167 8.41 15.67 -9.44
CA LEU A 167 7.07 16.17 -9.78
C LEU A 167 6.83 17.63 -9.35
N LEU A 168 7.53 18.10 -8.32
CA LEU A 168 7.50 19.50 -7.86
C LEU A 168 8.46 20.43 -8.64
N SER A 169 9.34 19.89 -9.49
CA SER A 169 10.31 20.70 -10.24
C SER A 169 9.61 21.68 -11.18
N LYS A 170 10.18 22.88 -11.34
CA LYS A 170 9.58 24.00 -12.10
C LYS A 170 9.22 23.61 -13.55
N ASN A 171 10.08 22.84 -14.21
CA ASN A 171 9.83 22.34 -15.58
C ASN A 171 8.52 21.55 -15.66
N ILE A 172 8.31 20.63 -14.72
CA ILE A 172 7.07 19.83 -14.67
C ILE A 172 5.91 20.68 -14.16
N LEU A 173 6.15 21.66 -13.29
CA LEU A 173 5.09 22.54 -12.79
C LEU A 173 4.48 23.39 -13.91
N GLU A 174 5.29 23.89 -14.84
CA GLU A 174 4.85 24.69 -15.97
C GLU A 174 4.01 23.87 -16.96
N GLU A 175 4.38 22.61 -17.19
CA GLU A 175 3.66 21.66 -18.05
C GLU A 175 2.20 21.39 -17.65
N PHE A 176 1.83 21.63 -16.39
CA PHE A 176 0.47 21.44 -15.89
C PHE A 176 -0.29 22.78 -15.73
N LYS A 177 0.39 23.93 -15.93
CA LYS A 177 -0.24 25.25 -15.90
C LYS A 177 -0.69 25.74 -17.28
N THR A 178 -0.08 25.23 -18.35
CA THR A 178 -0.39 25.58 -19.74
C THR A 178 -1.51 24.75 -20.37
N THR A 179 -2.15 23.84 -19.62
CA THR A 179 -3.32 23.04 -20.05
C THR A 179 -4.53 23.38 -19.18
#